data_AF-A0A3N0IXD7-F1
#
_entry.id   AF-A0A3N0IXD7-F1
#
_cell.length_a   1.000
_cell.length_b   1.000
_cell.length_c   1.000
_cell.angle_alpha   90.00
_cell.angle_beta   90.00
_cell.angle_gamma   90.00
#
_symmetry.space_group_name_H-M   'P 1'
#
loop_
_entity.id
_entity.type
_entity.pdbx_description
1 polymer ?
#
loop_
_entity_poly.entity_id
_entity_poly.type
_entity_poly.pdbx_seq_one_letter_code
_entity_poly.pdbx_strand_id
1 'polypeptide(L)'
;MKHTRFVKAVVAVCAGVLMVAALGGCAQQDTAATQQQSENRQYMTQVNQSMDDLKTRLESFTDAVSRGDVVGMRTQADNAFKAIDDLNNIDVPDALKDIQAEYVDGSNDLKDALNSYIELYTEIDSATEDQPFDYSTYDQRIQDIKKQYDEGIGKLQSGDNKATELPK
;
A
#
# COMPACT_ATOMS: atom_id res chain seq x y z
N MET A 1 -1.81 -3.61 -36.94
CA MET A 1 -0.55 -2.86 -36.75
C MET A 1 -0.71 -1.91 -35.57
N LYS A 2 0.20 -1.99 -34.58
CA LYS A 2 0.51 -0.99 -33.52
C LYS A 2 -0.55 -0.69 -32.44
N HIS A 3 -0.75 -1.63 -31.49
CA HIS A 3 -1.27 -1.30 -30.14
C HIS A 3 -0.20 -1.37 -29.03
N THR A 4 1.06 -1.64 -29.38
CA THR A 4 2.17 -1.89 -28.44
C THR A 4 2.75 -0.63 -27.75
N ARG A 5 2.06 0.52 -27.77
CA ARG A 5 2.63 1.80 -27.30
C ARG A 5 1.84 2.52 -26.20
N PHE A 6 0.62 2.09 -25.85
CA PHE A 6 -0.22 2.80 -24.88
C PHE A 6 -0.14 2.28 -23.43
N VAL A 7 0.37 1.06 -23.20
CA VAL A 7 0.45 0.47 -21.85
C VAL A 7 1.50 1.13 -20.93
N LYS A 8 2.42 1.94 -21.48
CA LYS A 8 3.57 2.45 -20.73
C LYS A 8 3.35 3.77 -19.97
N ALA A 9 2.16 4.35 -19.98
CA ALA A 9 1.96 5.73 -19.52
C ALA A 9 1.44 5.90 -18.08
N VAL A 10 0.97 4.85 -17.39
CA VAL A 10 0.15 5.03 -16.16
C VAL A 10 0.93 4.85 -14.84
N VAL A 11 2.13 4.29 -14.85
CA VAL A 11 2.80 3.81 -13.62
C VAL A 11 3.61 4.89 -12.86
N ALA A 12 3.64 6.13 -13.32
CA ALA A 12 4.57 7.14 -12.81
C ALA A 12 3.94 8.20 -11.89
N VAL A 13 3.26 7.83 -10.80
CA VAL A 13 2.93 8.79 -9.72
C VAL A 13 2.91 8.07 -8.36
N CYS A 14 3.48 8.71 -7.33
CA CYS A 14 3.41 8.38 -5.89
C CYS A 14 4.60 7.64 -5.24
N ALA A 15 5.84 7.87 -5.69
CA ALA A 15 7.03 7.67 -4.84
C ALA A 15 7.38 8.98 -4.12
N GLY A 16 6.77 9.26 -2.96
CA GLY A 16 6.88 10.56 -2.32
C GLY A 16 6.86 10.54 -0.80
N VAL A 17 8.03 10.24 -0.22
CA VAL A 17 8.53 10.70 1.09
C VAL A 17 7.78 10.22 2.36
N LEU A 18 8.22 9.09 2.91
CA LEU A 18 8.11 8.80 4.35
C LEU A 18 9.33 9.39 5.04
N MET A 19 9.18 10.51 5.76
CA MET A 19 10.26 11.09 6.56
C MET A 19 10.37 10.36 7.90
N VAL A 20 11.42 9.55 8.05
CA VAL A 20 11.85 8.98 9.32
C VAL A 20 12.43 10.11 10.20
N ALA A 21 11.65 10.58 11.17
CA ALA A 21 12.13 11.50 12.18
C ALA A 21 12.92 10.74 13.26
N ALA A 22 14.25 10.82 13.20
CA ALA A 22 15.15 10.31 14.23
C ALA A 22 14.91 11.04 15.56
N LEU A 23 14.59 10.30 16.63
CA LEU A 23 14.44 10.86 17.98
C LEU A 23 15.73 10.68 18.77
N GLY A 24 16.33 11.81 19.16
CA GLY A 24 17.36 11.91 20.19
C GLY A 24 16.81 12.58 21.46
N GLY A 25 17.02 11.90 22.61
CA GLY A 25 17.03 12.39 24.00
C GLY A 25 15.72 12.95 24.58
N CYS A 26 15.45 13.01 25.89
CA CYS A 26 16.04 12.51 27.14
C CYS A 26 15.14 13.07 28.27
N ALA A 27 14.55 12.26 29.15
CA ALA A 27 14.22 12.53 30.57
C ALA A 27 13.18 11.53 31.12
N GLN A 28 13.25 11.31 32.43
CA GLN A 28 12.71 10.18 33.20
C GLN A 28 11.56 10.62 34.12
N GLN A 29 10.45 9.86 34.18
CA GLN A 29 9.65 9.47 35.37
C GLN A 29 8.16 9.22 35.05
N ASP A 30 7.77 7.95 34.88
CA ASP A 30 6.57 7.28 35.43
C ASP A 30 6.52 5.85 34.87
N THR A 31 6.51 4.79 35.69
CA THR A 31 6.75 3.41 35.20
C THR A 31 5.71 2.92 34.19
N ALA A 32 4.44 3.30 34.36
CA ALA A 32 3.36 2.97 33.42
C ALA A 32 3.42 3.85 32.15
N ALA A 33 3.68 5.14 32.30
CA ALA A 33 3.83 6.06 31.15
C ALA A 33 5.07 5.71 30.31
N THR A 34 6.17 5.31 30.95
CA THR A 34 7.41 4.88 30.27
C THR A 34 7.18 3.57 29.52
N GLN A 35 6.41 2.64 30.08
CA GLN A 35 6.10 1.37 29.44
C GLN A 35 5.16 1.57 28.24
N GLN A 36 4.09 2.35 28.40
CA GLN A 36 3.18 2.69 27.30
C GLN A 36 3.89 3.47 26.18
N GLN A 37 4.80 4.39 26.53
CA GLN A 37 5.63 5.10 25.56
C GLN A 37 6.64 4.16 24.86
N SER A 38 7.14 3.13 25.56
CA SER A 38 7.98 2.09 24.97
C SER A 38 7.21 1.22 23.98
N GLU A 39 6.01 0.79 24.35
CA GLU A 39 5.11 0.00 23.50
C GLU A 39 4.70 0.78 22.25
N ASN A 40 4.35 2.06 22.39
CA ASN A 40 4.05 2.93 21.25
C ASN A 40 5.24 3.08 20.29
N ARG A 41 6.47 3.27 20.83
CA ARG A 41 7.68 3.33 19.99
C ARG A 41 7.98 2.01 19.28
N GLN A 42 7.79 0.90 19.96
CA GLN A 42 8.00 -0.44 19.39
C GLN A 42 6.98 -0.72 18.28
N TYR A 43 5.71 -0.38 18.52
CA TYR A 43 4.66 -0.45 17.51
C TYR A 43 5.02 0.40 16.28
N MET A 44 5.36 1.69 16.46
CA MET A 44 5.72 2.56 15.33
C MET A 44 6.95 2.07 14.57
N THR A 45 7.91 1.42 15.24
CA THR A 45 9.06 0.80 14.57
C THR A 45 8.62 -0.35 13.67
N GLN A 46 7.73 -1.21 14.14
CA GLN A 46 7.21 -2.34 13.36
C GLN A 46 6.33 -1.86 12.20
N VAL A 47 5.48 -0.86 12.43
CA VAL A 47 4.70 -0.20 11.38
C VAL A 47 5.62 0.34 10.29
N ASN A 48 6.65 1.13 10.66
CA ASN A 48 7.59 1.68 9.69
C ASN A 48 8.31 0.60 8.88
N GLN A 49 8.72 -0.49 9.54
CA GLN A 49 9.35 -1.63 8.86
C GLN A 49 8.39 -2.27 7.85
N SER A 50 7.14 -2.53 8.26
CA SER A 50 6.13 -3.11 7.36
C SER A 50 5.78 -2.17 6.20
N MET A 51 5.75 -0.86 6.45
CA MET A 51 5.51 0.16 5.43
C MET A 51 6.67 0.25 4.41
N ASP A 52 7.92 0.16 4.85
CA ASP A 52 9.09 0.10 3.97
C ASP A 52 9.11 -1.19 3.13
N ASP A 53 8.73 -2.32 3.73
CA ASP A 53 8.57 -3.59 3.04
C ASP A 53 7.45 -3.50 2.00
N LEU A 54 6.28 -2.99 2.38
CA LEU A 54 5.14 -2.76 1.49
C LEU A 54 5.54 -1.89 0.30
N LYS A 55 6.23 -0.78 0.55
CA LYS A 55 6.76 0.09 -0.52
C LYS A 55 7.65 -0.67 -1.49
N THR A 56 8.59 -1.48 -0.98
CA THR A 56 9.49 -2.30 -1.81
C THR A 56 8.70 -3.31 -2.66
N ARG A 57 7.62 -3.89 -2.12
CA ARG A 57 6.73 -4.79 -2.87
C ARG A 57 5.94 -4.05 -3.94
N LEU A 58 5.43 -2.85 -3.66
CA LEU A 58 4.74 -2.00 -4.62
C LEU A 58 5.66 -1.54 -5.77
N GLU A 59 6.93 -1.27 -5.48
CA GLU A 59 7.95 -1.00 -6.50
C GLU A 59 8.20 -2.22 -7.39
N SER A 60 8.26 -3.42 -6.79
CA SER A 60 8.40 -4.68 -7.54
C SER A 60 7.17 -4.99 -8.40
N PHE A 61 5.97 -4.69 -7.89
CA PHE A 61 4.73 -4.79 -8.65
C PHE A 61 4.76 -3.84 -9.85
N THR A 62 5.10 -2.57 -9.63
CA THR A 62 5.29 -1.54 -10.66
C THR A 62 6.26 -1.98 -11.75
N ASP A 63 7.36 -2.60 -11.37
CA ASP A 63 8.34 -3.17 -12.29
C ASP A 63 7.74 -4.31 -13.14
N ALA A 64 6.95 -5.22 -12.54
CA ALA A 64 6.19 -6.24 -13.27
C ALA A 64 5.14 -5.63 -14.23
N VAL A 65 4.43 -4.58 -13.80
CA VAL A 65 3.51 -3.82 -14.65
C VAL A 65 4.23 -3.27 -15.88
N SER A 66 5.41 -2.67 -15.69
CA SER A 66 6.20 -2.08 -16.78
C SER A 66 6.60 -3.11 -17.86
N ARG A 67 6.72 -4.38 -17.46
CA ARG A 67 7.02 -5.51 -18.35
C ARG A 67 5.78 -6.15 -18.98
N GLY A 68 4.58 -5.81 -18.51
CA GLY A 68 3.34 -6.50 -18.90
C GLY A 68 3.28 -7.94 -18.38
N ASP A 69 4.01 -8.26 -17.31
CA ASP A 69 4.12 -9.61 -16.75
C ASP A 69 3.01 -9.82 -15.70
N VAL A 70 1.84 -10.28 -16.14
CA VAL A 70 0.66 -10.47 -15.27
C VAL A 70 0.92 -11.50 -14.16
N VAL A 71 1.69 -12.55 -14.44
CA VAL A 71 2.09 -13.56 -13.43
C VAL A 71 3.01 -12.93 -12.39
N GLY A 72 3.97 -12.11 -12.84
CA GLY A 72 4.83 -11.31 -11.98
C GLY A 72 4.04 -10.30 -11.14
N MET A 73 3.07 -9.60 -11.74
CA MET A 73 2.18 -8.66 -11.02
C MET A 73 1.46 -9.38 -9.89
N ARG A 74 0.85 -10.53 -10.17
CA ARG A 74 0.15 -11.33 -9.15
C ARG A 74 1.09 -11.78 -8.04
N THR A 75 2.26 -12.28 -8.39
CA THR A 75 3.27 -12.70 -7.40
C THR A 75 3.70 -11.54 -6.49
N GLN A 76 3.94 -10.35 -7.05
CA GLN A 76 4.35 -9.20 -6.25
C GLN A 76 3.20 -8.60 -5.43
N ALA A 77 1.98 -8.63 -5.94
CA ALA A 77 0.79 -8.26 -5.18
C ALA A 77 0.56 -9.20 -3.99
N ASP A 78 0.66 -10.52 -4.18
CA ASP A 78 0.57 -11.50 -3.08
C ASP A 78 1.64 -11.25 -2.00
N ASN A 79 2.86 -10.91 -2.41
CA ASN A 79 3.93 -10.53 -1.47
C ASN A 79 3.61 -9.22 -0.72
N ALA A 80 2.99 -8.24 -1.39
CA ALA A 80 2.53 -7.01 -0.75
C ALA A 80 1.39 -7.29 0.25
N PHE A 81 0.45 -8.16 -0.11
CA PHE A 81 -0.66 -8.55 0.76
C PHE A 81 -0.18 -9.25 2.02
N LYS A 82 0.88 -10.05 1.91
CA LYS A 82 1.51 -10.64 3.09
C LYS A 82 2.07 -9.59 4.04
N ALA A 83 2.75 -8.55 3.53
CA ALA A 83 3.25 -7.46 4.38
C ALA A 83 2.11 -6.71 5.10
N ILE A 84 0.97 -6.53 4.40
CA ILE A 84 -0.25 -5.96 4.96
C ILE A 84 -0.84 -6.86 6.06
N ASP A 85 -0.93 -8.17 5.80
CA ASP A 85 -1.43 -9.11 6.78
C ASP A 85 -0.52 -9.16 8.01
N ASP A 86 0.81 -9.08 7.82
CA ASP A 86 1.79 -8.98 8.90
C ASP A 86 1.60 -7.67 9.71
N LEU A 87 1.33 -6.53 9.05
CA LEU A 87 1.00 -5.25 9.70
C LEU A 87 -0.26 -5.34 10.57
N ASN A 88 -1.30 -6.03 10.06
CA ASN A 88 -2.57 -6.20 10.74
C ASN A 88 -2.48 -7.12 11.97
N ASN A 89 -1.43 -7.94 12.04
CA ASN A 89 -1.19 -8.88 13.13
C ASN A 89 -0.22 -8.34 14.20
N ILE A 90 0.29 -7.12 14.07
CA ILE A 90 1.12 -6.49 15.11
C ILE A 90 0.27 -6.21 16.35
N ASP A 91 0.80 -6.49 17.54
CA ASP A 91 0.16 -6.12 18.79
C ASP A 91 0.01 -4.60 18.89
N VAL A 92 -1.24 -4.12 18.84
CA VAL A 92 -1.57 -2.69 18.84
C VAL A 92 -1.83 -2.22 20.26
N PRO A 93 -1.07 -1.22 20.75
CA PRO A 93 -1.42 -0.53 21.99
C PRO A 93 -2.81 0.10 21.90
N ASP A 94 -3.59 0.06 22.98
CA ASP A 94 -4.98 0.56 22.97
C ASP A 94 -5.12 2.00 22.45
N ALA A 95 -4.12 2.85 22.74
CA ALA A 95 -4.07 4.24 22.31
C ALA A 95 -3.86 4.43 20.79
N LEU A 96 -3.46 3.38 20.08
CA LEU A 96 -3.10 3.41 18.66
C LEU A 96 -4.07 2.65 17.77
N LYS A 97 -5.18 2.13 18.32
CA LYS A 97 -6.19 1.39 17.54
C LYS A 97 -6.79 2.22 16.40
N ASP A 98 -7.05 3.49 16.63
CA ASP A 98 -7.57 4.40 15.60
C ASP A 98 -6.53 4.68 14.49
N ILE A 99 -5.24 4.65 14.83
CA ILE A 99 -4.14 4.80 13.87
C ILE A 99 -3.96 3.50 13.08
N GLN A 100 -3.98 2.34 13.75
CA GLN A 100 -3.95 1.04 13.08
C GLN A 100 -5.12 0.92 12.09
N ALA A 101 -6.32 1.38 12.44
CA ALA A 101 -7.47 1.31 11.56
C ALA A 101 -7.22 2.04 10.22
N GLU A 102 -6.60 3.21 10.24
CA GLU A 102 -6.21 3.93 9.02
C GLU A 102 -5.19 3.14 8.18
N TYR A 103 -4.20 2.52 8.84
CA TYR A 103 -3.22 1.67 8.15
C TYR A 103 -3.86 0.42 7.53
N VAL A 104 -4.76 -0.24 8.26
CA VAL A 104 -5.50 -1.43 7.80
C VAL A 104 -6.39 -1.06 6.62
N ASP A 105 -7.20 -0.01 6.76
CA ASP A 105 -8.15 0.42 5.73
C ASP A 105 -7.42 0.88 4.47
N GLY A 106 -6.34 1.67 4.62
CA GLY A 106 -5.52 2.10 3.49
C GLY A 106 -4.85 0.93 2.76
N SER A 107 -4.36 -0.04 3.52
CA SER A 107 -3.75 -1.25 2.97
C SER A 107 -4.77 -2.14 2.24
N ASN A 108 -5.99 -2.26 2.77
CA ASN A 108 -7.06 -3.01 2.12
C ASN A 108 -7.50 -2.35 0.80
N ASP A 109 -7.62 -1.02 0.77
CA ASP A 109 -7.91 -0.29 -0.47
C ASP A 109 -6.80 -0.52 -1.52
N LEU A 110 -5.53 -0.48 -1.11
CA LEU A 110 -4.41 -0.81 -2.00
C LEU A 110 -4.51 -2.25 -2.52
N LYS A 111 -4.85 -3.20 -1.64
CA LYS A 111 -5.01 -4.61 -2.00
C LYS A 111 -6.09 -4.80 -3.07
N ASP A 112 -7.24 -4.18 -2.88
CA ASP A 112 -8.35 -4.25 -3.81
C ASP A 112 -8.03 -3.57 -5.15
N ALA A 113 -7.32 -2.43 -5.12
CA ALA A 113 -6.89 -1.73 -6.33
C ALA A 113 -5.89 -2.57 -7.14
N LEU A 114 -4.90 -3.19 -6.48
CA LEU A 114 -3.91 -4.06 -7.14
C LEU A 114 -4.56 -5.30 -7.74
N ASN A 115 -5.50 -5.93 -7.03
CA ASN A 115 -6.25 -7.07 -7.54
C ASN A 115 -7.09 -6.68 -8.76
N SER A 116 -7.81 -5.57 -8.68
CA SER A 116 -8.62 -5.05 -9.80
C SER A 116 -7.76 -4.76 -11.04
N TYR A 117 -6.54 -4.23 -10.84
CA TYR A 117 -5.56 -4.04 -11.91
C TYR A 117 -5.12 -5.37 -12.53
N ILE A 118 -4.73 -6.35 -11.71
CA ILE A 118 -4.33 -7.68 -12.18
C ILE A 118 -5.47 -8.35 -12.95
N GLU A 119 -6.70 -8.29 -12.44
CA GLU A 119 -7.88 -8.87 -13.08
C GLU A 119 -8.14 -8.24 -14.44
N LEU A 120 -8.10 -6.91 -14.54
CA LEU A 120 -8.24 -6.20 -15.81
C LEU A 120 -7.21 -6.67 -16.84
N TYR A 121 -5.93 -6.75 -16.46
CA TYR A 121 -4.89 -7.16 -17.39
C TYR A 121 -4.88 -8.66 -17.68
N THR A 122 -5.36 -9.50 -16.74
CA THR A 122 -5.59 -10.92 -16.98
C THR A 122 -6.72 -11.13 -17.99
N GLU A 123 -7.79 -10.35 -17.90
CA GLU A 123 -8.90 -10.38 -18.85
C GLU A 123 -8.45 -9.96 -20.25
N ILE A 124 -7.64 -8.90 -20.35
CA ILE A 124 -7.02 -8.46 -21.61
C ILE A 124 -6.12 -9.55 -22.20
N ASP A 125 -5.28 -10.19 -21.38
CA ASP A 125 -4.36 -11.25 -21.80
C ASP A 125 -5.09 -12.52 -22.26
N SER A 126 -6.23 -12.82 -21.62
CA SER A 126 -7.07 -13.99 -21.93
C SER A 126 -8.01 -13.77 -23.12
N ALA A 127 -8.12 -12.54 -23.63
CA ALA A 127 -9.04 -12.21 -24.71
C ALA A 127 -8.66 -12.91 -26.03
N THR A 128 -9.68 -13.37 -26.76
CA THR A 128 -9.51 -14.07 -28.05
C THR A 128 -10.33 -13.38 -29.14
N GLU A 129 -10.19 -13.82 -30.39
CA GLU A 129 -11.02 -13.30 -31.49
C GLU A 129 -12.51 -13.62 -31.30
N ASP A 130 -12.83 -14.79 -30.73
CA ASP A 130 -14.20 -15.23 -30.46
C ASP A 130 -14.79 -14.58 -29.19
N GLN A 131 -13.92 -14.15 -28.26
CA GLN A 131 -14.27 -13.44 -27.03
C GLN A 131 -13.34 -12.24 -26.84
N PRO A 132 -13.58 -11.14 -27.57
CA PRO A 132 -12.74 -9.96 -27.47
C PRO A 132 -12.98 -9.23 -26.16
N PHE A 133 -11.93 -8.56 -25.66
CA PHE A 133 -12.03 -7.69 -24.50
C PHE A 133 -12.93 -6.48 -24.79
N ASP A 134 -13.82 -6.13 -23.85
CA ASP A 134 -14.69 -4.96 -23.96
C ASP A 134 -13.97 -3.67 -23.55
N TYR A 135 -13.42 -2.98 -24.55
CA TYR A 135 -12.74 -1.70 -24.33
C TYR A 135 -13.67 -0.54 -23.97
N SER A 136 -15.00 -0.69 -24.05
CA SER A 136 -15.93 0.41 -23.73
C SER A 136 -15.93 0.79 -22.25
N THR A 137 -15.56 -0.16 -21.36
CA THR A 137 -15.47 0.05 -19.91
C THR A 137 -14.04 0.27 -19.41
N TYR A 138 -13.04 0.13 -20.28
CA TYR A 138 -11.61 0.17 -19.92
C TYR A 138 -11.24 1.46 -19.17
N ASP A 139 -11.57 2.62 -19.74
CA ASP A 139 -11.19 3.91 -19.17
C ASP A 139 -11.81 4.13 -17.78
N GLN A 140 -13.08 3.74 -17.60
CA GLN A 140 -13.76 3.83 -16.31
C GLN A 140 -13.11 2.90 -15.28
N ARG A 141 -12.82 1.65 -15.64
CA ARG A 141 -12.17 0.68 -14.76
C ARG A 141 -10.80 1.18 -14.31
N ILE A 142 -10.00 1.75 -15.22
CA ILE A 142 -8.70 2.34 -14.86
C ILE A 142 -8.87 3.53 -13.92
N GLN A 143 -9.86 4.40 -14.14
CA GLN A 143 -10.14 5.52 -13.23
C GLN A 143 -10.54 5.05 -11.83
N ASP A 144 -11.39 4.03 -11.74
CA ASP A 144 -11.85 3.47 -10.47
C ASP A 144 -10.68 2.82 -9.71
N ILE A 145 -9.85 2.03 -10.40
CA ILE A 145 -8.63 1.44 -9.83
C ILE A 145 -7.70 2.53 -9.30
N LYS A 146 -7.45 3.59 -10.10
CA LYS A 146 -6.58 4.70 -9.69
C LYS A 146 -7.14 5.41 -8.47
N LYS A 147 -8.44 5.70 -8.47
CA LYS A 147 -9.11 6.37 -7.36
C LYS A 147 -8.95 5.56 -6.07
N GLN A 148 -9.21 4.25 -6.12
CA GLN A 148 -9.08 3.38 -4.95
C GLN A 148 -7.63 3.28 -4.46
N TYR A 149 -6.67 3.21 -5.39
CA TYR A 149 -5.25 3.25 -5.05
C TYR A 149 -4.88 4.57 -4.33
N ASP A 150 -5.31 5.72 -4.87
CA ASP A 150 -5.04 7.03 -4.27
C ASP A 150 -5.71 7.17 -2.88
N GLU A 151 -6.93 6.67 -2.71
CA GLU A 151 -7.64 6.63 -1.44
C GLU A 151 -6.88 5.79 -0.40
N GLY A 152 -6.37 4.63 -0.81
CA GLY A 152 -5.53 3.78 0.04
C GLY A 152 -4.26 4.48 0.51
N ILE A 153 -3.51 5.12 -0.41
CA ILE A 153 -2.33 5.93 -0.05
C ILE A 153 -2.71 7.08 0.90
N GLY A 154 -3.84 7.76 0.67
CA GLY A 154 -4.30 8.85 1.51
C GLY A 154 -4.57 8.42 2.96
N LYS A 155 -5.15 7.22 3.16
CA LYS A 155 -5.37 6.64 4.50
C LYS A 155 -4.06 6.25 5.19
N LEU A 156 -3.10 5.69 4.46
CA LEU A 156 -1.77 5.40 5.02
C LEU A 156 -1.09 6.69 5.51
N GLN A 157 -1.13 7.76 4.71
CA GLN A 157 -0.62 9.07 5.09
C GLN A 157 -1.36 9.68 6.29
N SER A 158 -2.69 9.48 6.35
CA SER A 158 -3.52 9.87 7.50
C SER A 158 -3.07 9.17 8.78
N GLY A 159 -2.81 7.86 8.72
CA GLY A 159 -2.23 7.07 9.82
C GLY A 159 -0.89 7.62 10.29
N ASP A 160 0.02 7.90 9.36
CA ASP A 160 1.33 8.50 9.67
C ASP A 160 1.19 9.87 10.36
N ASN A 161 0.36 10.75 9.81
CA ASN A 161 0.14 12.08 10.37
C ASN A 161 -0.41 12.00 11.80
N LYS A 162 -1.43 11.16 12.04
CA LYS A 162 -1.99 10.94 13.38
C LYS A 162 -0.95 10.38 14.35
N ALA A 163 -0.07 9.48 13.88
CA ALA A 163 1.02 8.96 14.70
C ALA A 163 2.04 10.04 15.10
N THR A 164 2.28 11.04 14.26
CA THR A 164 3.18 12.16 14.60
C THR A 164 2.60 13.15 15.61
N GLU A 165 1.27 13.20 15.75
CA GLU A 165 0.56 14.10 16.66
C GLU A 165 0.44 13.54 18.09
N LEU A 166 0.79 12.28 18.30
CA LEU A 166 0.77 11.66 19.63
C LEU A 166 1.78 12.33 20.57
N PRO A 167 1.41 12.54 21.84
CA PRO A 167 2.34 13.09 22.83
C PRO A 167 3.55 12.16 22.97
N LYS A 168 4.73 12.77 22.80
CA LYS A 168 6.03 12.08 22.86
C LYS A 168 6.41 11.69 24.28
#